data_AF-A0A6I3FLK5-F1
#
_entry.id   AF-A0A6I3FLK5-F1
#
_cell.length_a   1.000
_cell.length_b   1.000
_cell.length_c   1.000
_cell.angle_alpha   90.00
_cell.angle_beta   90.00
_cell.angle_gamma   90.00
#
_symmetry.space_group_name_H-M   'P 1'
#
loop_
_entity.id
_entity.type
_entity.pdbx_description
1 polymer ?
#
loop_
_entity_poly.entity_id
_entity_poly.type
_entity_poly.pdbx_seq_one_letter_code
_entity_poly.pdbx_strand_id
1 'polypeptide(L)'
;GLEGGESVKDFIARIHAGAEKFLGDRGIYRIEHELPIWHIDNHGERIAFVAHAGTNSAVICHLLGLAPTPWEWERFVLGHASVTRLEALKIGDGYVFALSPLSDLEHIPREDRTN
;
A
#
# COMPACT_ATOMS: atom_id res chain seq x y z
N GLY A 1 0.13 2.45 -22.08
CA GLY A 1 1.51 2.18 -21.63
C GLY A 1 2.44 2.57 -22.74
N LEU A 2 3.75 2.63 -22.46
CA LEU A 2 4.76 2.73 -23.50
C LEU A 2 4.89 1.38 -24.21
N GLU A 3 5.35 1.39 -25.47
CA GLU A 3 5.61 0.16 -26.22
C GLU A 3 6.65 -0.71 -25.49
N GLY A 4 6.39 -2.01 -25.36
CA GLY A 4 7.21 -2.94 -24.57
C GLY A 4 7.05 -2.82 -23.04
N GLY A 5 6.28 -1.84 -22.56
CA GLY A 5 5.94 -1.69 -21.15
C GLY A 5 4.59 -2.31 -20.79
N GLU A 6 4.37 -2.51 -19.50
CA GLU A 6 3.06 -2.92 -18.98
C GLU A 6 2.07 -1.75 -19.04
N SER A 7 0.79 -2.04 -19.29
CA SER A 7 -0.25 -1.02 -19.16
C SER A 7 -0.50 -0.69 -17.69
N VAL A 8 -0.88 0.55 -17.36
CA VAL A 8 -1.20 0.94 -15.97
C VAL A 8 -2.30 0.06 -15.39
N LYS A 9 -3.29 -0.31 -16.21
CA LYS A 9 -4.38 -1.20 -15.80
C LYS A 9 -3.86 -2.58 -15.40
N ASP A 10 -3.02 -3.18 -16.22
CA ASP A 10 -2.50 -4.52 -15.98
C ASP A 10 -1.53 -4.53 -14.79
N PHE A 11 -0.72 -3.47 -14.66
CA PHE A 11 0.14 -3.24 -13.51
C PHE A 11 -0.66 -3.23 -12.20
N ILE A 12 -1.70 -2.39 -12.10
CA ILE A 12 -2.55 -2.31 -10.92
C ILE A 12 -3.23 -3.65 -10.63
N ALA A 13 -3.81 -4.29 -11.65
CA ALA A 13 -4.48 -5.57 -11.48
C ALA A 13 -3.54 -6.64 -10.92
N ARG A 14 -2.29 -6.69 -11.42
CA ARG A 14 -1.27 -7.64 -10.97
C ARG A 14 -0.82 -7.35 -9.53
N ILE A 15 -0.60 -6.09 -9.17
CA ILE A 15 -0.22 -5.73 -7.80
C ILE A 15 -1.36 -6.04 -6.82
N HIS A 16 -2.61 -5.73 -7.18
CA HIS A 16 -3.77 -6.05 -6.34
C HIS A 16 -3.93 -7.55 -6.12
N ALA A 17 -3.89 -8.36 -7.18
CA ALA A 17 -4.00 -9.82 -7.06
C ALA A 17 -2.87 -10.41 -6.21
N GLY A 18 -1.64 -9.90 -6.37
CA GLY A 18 -0.49 -10.31 -5.56
C GLY A 18 -0.65 -9.93 -4.08
N ALA A 19 -1.07 -8.70 -3.79
CA ALA A 19 -1.29 -8.20 -2.44
C ALA A 19 -2.42 -8.97 -1.74
N GLU A 20 -3.55 -9.17 -2.43
CA GLU A 20 -4.69 -9.92 -1.92
C GLU A 20 -4.31 -11.35 -1.56
N LYS A 21 -3.59 -12.05 -2.44
CA LYS A 21 -3.09 -13.39 -2.14
C LYS A 21 -2.11 -13.38 -0.95
N PHE A 22 -1.12 -12.50 -0.97
CA PHE A 22 -0.08 -12.44 0.05
C PHE A 22 -0.64 -12.16 1.45
N LEU A 23 -1.59 -11.24 1.55
CA LEU A 23 -2.30 -10.88 2.78
C LEU A 23 -3.27 -12.00 3.20
N GLY A 24 -4.01 -12.56 2.24
CA GLY A 24 -4.96 -13.64 2.48
C GLY A 24 -4.30 -14.91 3.02
N ASP A 25 -3.12 -15.26 2.51
CA ASP A 25 -2.30 -16.38 3.03
C ASP A 25 -1.90 -16.18 4.52
N ARG A 26 -2.06 -14.96 5.07
CA ARG A 26 -1.78 -14.58 6.47
C ARG A 26 -3.04 -14.27 7.28
N GLY A 27 -4.23 -14.56 6.74
CA GLY A 27 -5.49 -14.27 7.42
C GLY A 27 -5.87 -12.79 7.42
N ILE A 28 -5.36 -12.01 6.46
CA ILE A 28 -5.71 -10.59 6.26
C ILE A 28 -6.48 -10.47 4.94
N TYR A 29 -7.76 -10.14 5.00
CA TYR A 29 -8.60 -10.05 3.80
C TYR A 29 -9.69 -8.99 3.93
N ARG A 30 -10.20 -8.54 2.79
CA ARG A 30 -11.32 -7.59 2.71
C ARG A 30 -12.61 -8.31 3.12
N ILE A 31 -13.39 -7.74 4.02
CA ILE A 31 -14.74 -8.25 4.29
C ILE A 31 -15.63 -7.86 3.10
N GLU A 32 -16.50 -8.76 2.66
CA GLU A 32 -17.47 -8.48 1.60
C GLU A 32 -18.50 -7.46 2.10
N HIS A 33 -18.22 -6.18 1.84
CA HIS A 33 -19.02 -5.05 2.27
C HIS A 33 -18.75 -3.83 1.37
N GLU A 34 -19.67 -2.87 1.31
CA GLU A 34 -19.51 -1.63 0.52
C GLU A 34 -18.33 -0.77 1.01
N LEU A 35 -18.10 -0.78 2.32
CA LEU A 35 -17.03 -0.01 2.98
C LEU A 35 -15.70 -0.78 3.00
N PRO A 36 -14.54 -0.09 3.02
CA PRO A 36 -13.22 -0.69 2.96
C PRO A 36 -12.76 -1.33 4.29
N ILE A 37 -13.54 -2.29 4.80
CA ILE A 37 -13.28 -2.97 6.08
C ILE A 37 -12.50 -4.26 5.85
N TRP A 38 -11.55 -4.51 6.74
CA TRP A 38 -10.67 -5.67 6.72
C TRP A 38 -10.93 -6.60 7.90
N HIS A 39 -10.67 -7.88 7.69
CA HIS A 39 -10.53 -8.90 8.71
C HIS A 39 -9.04 -9.21 8.92
N ILE A 40 -8.65 -9.50 10.16
CA ILE A 40 -7.28 -9.87 10.54
C ILE A 40 -7.36 -10.98 11.59
N ASP A 41 -6.92 -12.20 11.25
CA ASP A 41 -6.88 -13.35 12.17
C ASP A 41 -5.77 -13.22 13.22
N ASN A 42 -4.54 -12.96 12.77
CA ASN A 42 -3.36 -12.92 13.64
C ASN A 42 -2.96 -11.47 13.94
N HIS A 43 -3.08 -11.07 15.20
CA HIS A 43 -2.74 -9.72 15.63
C HIS A 43 -1.23 -9.57 15.94
N GLY A 44 -0.71 -8.36 15.75
CA GLY A 44 0.65 -7.99 16.16
C GLY A 44 1.75 -8.27 15.13
N GLU A 45 1.40 -8.83 13.97
CA GLU A 45 2.35 -9.00 12.87
C GLU A 45 2.81 -7.65 12.30
N ARG A 46 4.08 -7.57 11.92
CA ARG A 46 4.68 -6.42 11.23
C ARG A 46 5.25 -6.88 9.90
N ILE A 47 4.73 -6.32 8.82
CA ILE A 47 5.11 -6.65 7.45
C ILE A 47 5.84 -5.45 6.84
N ALA A 48 7.01 -5.70 6.26
CA ALA A 48 7.76 -4.69 5.53
C ALA A 48 7.72 -5.01 4.03
N PHE A 49 7.28 -4.06 3.22
CA PHE A 49 7.36 -4.12 1.76
C PHE A 49 8.50 -3.22 1.30
N VAL A 50 9.45 -3.78 0.55
CA VAL A 50 10.55 -3.03 -0.08
C VAL A 50 10.36 -3.13 -1.59
N ALA A 51 9.90 -2.03 -2.19
CA ALA A 51 9.63 -1.95 -3.62
C ALA A 51 9.80 -0.50 -4.11
N HIS A 52 9.43 -0.27 -5.37
CA HIS A 52 9.49 1.03 -6.02
C HIS A 52 8.22 1.86 -5.80
N ALA A 53 8.30 3.16 -6.08
CA ALA A 53 7.22 4.12 -5.86
C ALA A 53 5.87 3.62 -6.41
N GLY A 54 5.82 3.18 -7.66
CA GLY A 54 4.58 2.68 -8.27
C GLY A 54 3.95 1.50 -7.52
N THR A 55 4.75 0.50 -7.13
CA THR A 55 4.25 -0.68 -6.40
C THR A 55 3.81 -0.31 -4.99
N ASN A 56 4.60 0.51 -4.29
CA ASN A 56 4.25 0.97 -2.94
C ASN A 56 2.94 1.76 -2.95
N SER A 57 2.76 2.69 -3.90
CA SER A 57 1.53 3.47 -4.04
C SER A 57 0.31 2.58 -4.33
N ALA A 58 0.45 1.58 -5.20
CA ALA A 58 -0.62 0.63 -5.48
C ALA A 58 -1.02 -0.20 -4.25
N VAL A 59 -0.04 -0.67 -3.46
CA VAL A 59 -0.31 -1.40 -2.19
C VAL A 59 -0.96 -0.47 -1.15
N ILE A 60 -0.51 0.78 -1.04
CA ILE A 60 -1.13 1.78 -0.17
C ILE A 60 -2.60 1.97 -0.54
N CYS A 61 -2.92 2.18 -1.83
CA CYS A 61 -4.30 2.30 -2.29
C CYS A 61 -5.13 1.06 -1.96
N HIS A 62 -4.57 -0.13 -2.22
CA HIS A 62 -5.24 -1.40 -1.93
C HIS A 62 -5.66 -1.49 -0.46
N LEU A 63 -4.72 -1.27 0.47
CA LEU A 63 -4.97 -1.35 1.91
C LEU A 63 -5.93 -0.27 2.41
N LEU A 64 -5.80 0.96 1.91
CA LEU A 64 -6.71 2.07 2.23
C LEU A 64 -8.08 1.94 1.56
N GLY A 65 -8.25 0.99 0.63
CA GLY A 65 -9.47 0.83 -0.16
C GLY A 65 -9.76 2.00 -1.09
N LEU A 66 -8.72 2.70 -1.54
CA LEU A 66 -8.84 3.77 -2.53
C LEU A 66 -8.99 3.17 -3.92
N ALA A 67 -9.90 3.75 -4.72
CA ALA A 67 -10.01 3.38 -6.12
C ALA A 67 -8.69 3.64 -6.84
N PRO A 68 -8.19 2.70 -7.67
CA PRO A 68 -7.01 2.93 -8.48
C PRO A 68 -7.22 4.14 -9.39
N THR A 69 -6.23 5.02 -9.46
CA THR A 69 -6.22 6.17 -10.35
C THR A 69 -4.88 6.24 -11.04
N PRO A 70 -4.81 6.33 -12.37
CA PRO A 70 -3.55 6.35 -13.08
C PRO A 70 -2.51 7.28 -12.45
N TRP A 71 -1.26 6.79 -12.34
CA TRP A 71 -0.13 7.52 -11.77
C TRP A 71 -0.28 7.81 -10.26
N GLU A 72 -0.71 6.84 -9.45
CA GLU A 72 -0.87 7.01 -7.99
C GLU A 72 0.41 7.49 -7.30
N TRP A 73 1.59 7.14 -7.82
CA TRP A 73 2.88 7.57 -7.28
C TRP A 73 3.17 9.07 -7.46
N GLU A 74 2.49 9.75 -8.38
CA GLU A 74 2.53 11.21 -8.48
C GLU A 74 1.68 11.88 -7.40
N ARG A 75 0.77 11.12 -6.78
CA ARG A 75 -0.15 11.59 -5.72
C ARG A 75 0.34 11.21 -4.33
N PHE A 76 0.93 10.02 -4.21
CA PHE A 76 1.71 9.58 -3.05
C PHE A 76 3.18 9.80 -3.37
N VAL A 77 3.68 11.02 -3.18
CA VAL A 77 5.08 11.35 -3.46
C VAL A 77 5.98 10.61 -2.47
N LEU A 78 6.73 9.63 -2.98
CA LEU A 78 7.65 8.80 -2.20
C LEU A 78 9.09 9.16 -2.54
N GLY A 79 9.83 9.68 -1.56
CA GLY A 79 11.28 9.90 -1.67
C GLY A 79 12.07 8.59 -1.77
N HIS A 80 13.30 8.66 -2.28
CA HIS A 80 14.17 7.48 -2.30
C HIS A 80 14.47 7.00 -0.88
N ALA A 81 14.36 5.69 -0.67
CA ALA A 81 14.50 5.03 0.63
C ALA A 81 13.57 5.58 1.73
N SER A 82 12.50 6.29 1.37
CA SER A 82 11.52 6.75 2.35
C SER A 82 10.72 5.59 2.94
N VAL A 83 10.26 5.77 4.18
CA VAL A 83 9.46 4.79 4.92
C VAL A 83 8.03 5.30 4.99
N THR A 84 7.09 4.49 4.50
CA THR A 84 5.66 4.74 4.67
C THR A 84 5.07 3.71 5.61
N ARG A 85 4.26 4.14 6.58
CA ARG A 85 3.64 3.24 7.57
C ARG A 85 2.12 3.24 7.42
N LEU A 86 1.58 2.03 7.31
CA LEU A 86 0.15 1.73 7.42
C LEU A 86 -0.09 0.94 8.70
N GLU A 87 -1.11 1.32 9.47
CA GLU A 87 -1.48 0.68 10.72
C GLU A 87 -2.94 0.23 10.66
N ALA A 88 -3.19 -1.03 11.00
CA ALA A 88 -4.54 -1.55 11.12
C ALA A 88 -5.15 -1.08 12.46
N LEU A 89 -6.19 -0.27 12.37
CA LEU A 89 -6.97 0.21 13.51
C LEU A 89 -8.24 -0.64 13.64
N LYS A 90 -8.46 -1.22 14.81
CA LYS A 90 -9.69 -1.95 15.09
C LYS A 90 -10.86 -0.99 15.23
N ILE A 91 -11.91 -1.17 14.43
CA ILE A 91 -13.14 -0.36 14.44
C ILE A 91 -14.33 -1.32 14.38
N GLY A 92 -15.11 -1.37 15.47
CA GLY A 92 -16.20 -2.34 15.62
C GLY A 92 -15.69 -3.77 15.48
N ASP A 93 -16.31 -4.51 14.56
CA ASP A 93 -16.01 -5.93 14.28
C ASP A 93 -14.92 -6.12 13.20
N GLY A 94 -14.32 -5.04 12.69
CA GLY A 94 -13.31 -5.11 11.64
C GLY A 94 -12.15 -4.14 11.85
N TYR A 95 -11.36 -3.98 10.79
CA TYR A 95 -10.18 -3.14 10.77
C TYR A 95 -10.22 -2.17 9.60
N VAL A 96 -9.66 -0.98 9.82
CA VAL A 96 -9.34 -0.01 8.77
C VAL A 96 -7.84 0.25 8.79
N PHE A 97 -7.23 0.48 7.64
CA PHE A 97 -5.83 0.92 7.60
C PHE A 97 -5.75 2.44 7.67
N ALA A 98 -4.86 2.94 8.51
CA ALA A 98 -4.50 4.35 8.61
C ALA A 98 -3.06 4.57 8.13
N LEU A 99 -2.86 5.61 7.33
CA LEU A 99 -1.55 6.00 6.78
C LEU A 99 -0.93 7.09 7.65
N SER A 100 0.17 6.79 8.34
CA SER A 100 0.98 7.80 9.04
C SER A 100 2.31 7.20 9.56
N PRO A 101 3.50 7.72 9.16
CA PRO A 101 3.72 8.78 8.17
C PRO A 101 3.69 8.28 6.72
N LEU A 102 3.55 9.22 5.78
CA LEU A 102 3.79 9.01 4.34
C LEU A 102 5.19 9.51 3.99
N SER A 103 6.00 8.68 3.35
CA SER A 103 7.33 9.04 2.84
C SER A 103 8.27 9.67 3.88
N ASP A 104 8.36 9.08 5.07
CA ASP A 104 9.28 9.51 6.11
C ASP A 104 10.75 9.29 5.72
N LEU A 105 11.55 10.33 5.95
CA LEU A 105 12.98 10.39 5.64
C LEU A 105 13.80 10.83 6.86
N GLU A 106 13.22 10.86 8.06
CA GLU A 106 13.91 11.34 9.27
C GLU A 106 15.22 10.59 9.57
N HIS A 107 15.32 9.33 9.13
CA HIS A 107 16.53 8.51 9.25
C HIS A 107 17.65 8.87 8.24
N ILE A 108 17.37 9.68 7.23
CA ILE A 108 18.32 10.10 6.19
C ILE A 108 18.70 11.57 6.41
N PRO A 109 20.00 11.93 6.45
CA PRO A 109 20.44 13.33 6.48
C PRO A 109 19.82 14.15 5.35
N ARG A 110 19.49 15.41 5.59
CA ARG A 110 18.74 16.23 4.62
C ARG A 110 19.49 16.41 3.30
N GLU A 111 20.81 16.51 3.38
CA GLU A 111 21.75 16.64 2.27
C GLU A 111 21.81 15.40 1.36
N ASP A 112 21.47 14.22 1.88
CA ASP A 112 21.50 12.94 1.15
C ASP A 112 20.12 12.58 0.57
N ARG A 113 19.08 13.36 0.90
CA ARG A 113 17.73 13.14 0.38
C ARG A 113 17.65 13.60 -1.07
N THR A 114 16.91 12.84 -1.85
CA THR A 114 16.61 13.12 -3.26
C THR A 114 15.10 13.12 -3.43
N ASN A 115 14.60 14.17 -4.10
CA ASN A 115 13.20 14.64 -4.19
C ASN A 115 12.83 15.70 -3.15
#